data_AF-A0A150SWM7-F1
#
_entry.id   AF-A0A150SWM7-F1
#
_cell.length_a   1.000
_cell.length_b   1.000
_cell.length_c   1.000
_cell.angle_alpha   90.00
_cell.angle_beta   90.00
_cell.angle_gamma   90.00
#
_symmetry.space_group_name_H-M   'P 1'
#
loop_
_entity.id
_entity.type
_entity.pdbx_description
1 polymer ?
#
loop_
_entity_poly.entity_id
_entity_poly.type
_entity_poly.pdbx_seq_one_letter_code
_entity_poly.pdbx_strand_id
1 'polypeptide(L)'
;MSEPAWKKLVDQLKDQGHKSPYLDRLRQRLPAAAPSDLAGEILREMASALGRSEDKINVALLELELQGKALDELARGQGADARERAAMIAAYNRQREVAAQALWELRVHREALGFRRNDDLAAMYPIPPKRA
;
A
#
# COMPACT_ATOMS: atom_id res chain seq x y z
N MET A 1 20.68 -8.78 2.67
CA MET A 1 19.31 -8.41 2.23
C MET A 1 19.24 -6.89 2.23
N SER A 2 18.88 -6.27 1.09
CA SER A 2 18.71 -4.81 1.04
C SER A 2 17.45 -4.43 1.82
N GLU A 3 17.51 -3.31 2.52
CA GLU A 3 16.41 -2.83 3.36
C GLU A 3 15.24 -2.40 2.46
N PRO A 4 13.98 -2.81 2.75
CA PRO A 4 12.85 -2.49 1.88
C PRO A 4 12.66 -0.97 1.75
N ALA A 5 12.49 -0.46 0.53
CA ALA A 5 12.36 0.99 0.28
C ALA A 5 11.22 1.65 1.07
N TRP A 6 10.17 0.88 1.39
CA TRP A 6 9.02 1.34 2.18
C TRP A 6 9.30 1.50 3.68
N LYS A 7 10.38 0.91 4.19
CA LYS A 7 10.71 0.97 5.63
C LYS A 7 10.93 2.42 6.10
N LYS A 8 11.61 3.23 5.29
CA LYS A 8 11.84 4.66 5.57
C LYS A 8 10.53 5.43 5.74
N LEU A 9 9.52 5.13 4.90
CA LEU A 9 8.20 5.75 4.98
C LEU A 9 7.47 5.36 6.27
N VAL A 10 7.54 4.07 6.64
CA VAL A 10 6.94 3.56 7.89
C VAL A 10 7.56 4.23 9.11
N ASP A 11 8.89 4.34 9.15
CA ASP A 11 9.62 4.97 10.26
C ASP A 11 9.27 6.47 10.37
N GLN A 12 9.24 7.19 9.25
CA GLN A 12 8.85 8.60 9.22
C GLN A 12 7.42 8.84 9.75
N LEU A 13 6.46 8.03 9.30
CA LEU A 13 5.05 8.18 9.71
C LEU A 13 4.83 7.81 11.18
N LYS A 14 5.63 6.88 11.72
CA LYS A 14 5.65 6.56 13.15
C LYS A 14 6.09 7.76 13.98
N ASP A 15 7.18 8.42 13.57
CA ASP A 15 7.71 9.59 14.29
C ASP A 15 6.71 10.76 14.29
N GLN A 16 5.84 10.80 13.28
CA GLN A 16 4.73 11.77 13.16
C GLN A 16 3.44 11.35 13.89
N GLY A 17 3.41 10.16 14.52
CA GLY A 17 2.25 9.67 15.28
C GLY A 17 1.04 9.28 14.42
N HIS A 18 1.23 9.00 13.13
CA HIS A 18 0.12 8.69 12.21
C HIS A 18 -0.52 7.34 12.52
N LYS A 19 -1.85 7.28 12.52
CA LYS A 19 -2.62 6.03 12.71
C LYS A 19 -3.29 5.63 11.39
N SER A 20 -2.95 4.45 10.87
CA SER A 20 -3.56 3.87 9.67
C SER A 20 -3.51 2.34 9.75
N PRO A 21 -4.58 1.62 9.36
CA PRO A 21 -4.57 0.15 9.33
C PRO A 21 -3.51 -0.41 8.38
N TYR A 22 -3.15 0.31 7.31
CA TYR A 22 -2.12 -0.11 6.36
C TYR A 22 -0.71 -0.03 6.97
N LEU A 23 -0.47 0.97 7.83
CA LEU A 23 0.78 1.11 8.57
C LEU A 23 0.98 -0.04 9.57
N ASP A 24 -0.09 -0.44 10.27
CA ASP A 24 -0.02 -1.56 11.23
C ASP A 24 0.29 -2.89 10.53
N ARG A 25 -0.27 -3.13 9.34
CA ARG A 25 0.04 -4.32 8.53
C ARG A 25 1.51 -4.39 8.12
N LEU A 26 2.08 -3.28 7.65
CA LEU A 26 3.50 -3.21 7.26
C LEU A 26 4.44 -3.54 8.44
N ARG A 27 4.06 -3.14 9.66
CA ARG A 27 4.86 -3.39 10.87
C ARG A 27 4.88 -4.84 11.31
N GLN A 28 3.78 -5.56 11.14
CA GLN A 28 3.68 -6.97 11.56
C GLN A 28 4.56 -7.92 10.74
N ARG A 29 5.13 -7.46 9.62
CA ARG A 29 5.82 -8.30 8.63
C ARG A 29 7.35 -8.36 8.75
N LEU A 30 7.95 -7.71 9.75
CA LEU A 30 9.41 -7.78 9.97
C LEU A 30 9.85 -9.21 10.36
N PRO A 31 10.82 -9.83 9.66
CA PRO A 31 11.07 -11.27 9.79
C PRO A 31 11.89 -11.66 11.04
N ALA A 32 11.55 -12.83 11.61
CA ALA A 32 12.41 -13.63 12.49
C ALA A 32 13.02 -14.79 11.68
N ALA A 33 14.34 -14.98 11.74
CA ALA A 33 15.06 -15.94 10.90
C ALA A 33 14.99 -17.38 11.44
N ALA A 34 14.81 -18.37 10.54
CA ALA A 34 14.95 -19.80 10.82
C ALA A 34 15.56 -20.53 9.61
N PRO A 35 16.39 -21.58 9.79
CA PRO A 35 17.02 -22.33 8.69
C PRO A 35 16.04 -23.36 8.09
N SER A 36 16.07 -23.65 6.77
CA SER A 36 15.38 -24.86 6.25
C SER A 36 15.93 -25.41 4.94
N ASP A 37 15.63 -26.70 4.74
CA ASP A 37 15.57 -27.50 3.50
C ASP A 37 14.98 -26.74 2.28
N LEU A 38 15.42 -27.12 1.06
CA LEU A 38 15.16 -26.45 -0.23
C LEU A 38 13.67 -26.24 -0.52
N ALA A 39 12.82 -27.22 -0.22
CA ALA A 39 11.37 -27.05 -0.36
C ALA A 39 10.83 -25.93 0.53
N GLY A 40 11.37 -25.81 1.75
CA GLY A 40 11.07 -24.71 2.66
C GLY A 40 11.66 -23.38 2.21
N GLU A 41 12.82 -23.38 1.54
CA GLU A 41 13.36 -22.16 0.89
C GLU A 41 12.45 -21.67 -0.23
N ILE A 42 12.00 -22.57 -1.11
CA ILE A 42 11.06 -22.26 -2.19
C ILE A 42 9.75 -21.70 -1.63
N LEU A 43 9.17 -22.36 -0.62
CA LEU A 43 7.95 -21.88 0.03
C LEU A 43 8.15 -20.51 0.70
N ARG A 44 9.30 -20.28 1.36
CA ARG A 44 9.63 -18.97 1.94
C ARG A 44 9.79 -17.90 0.88
N GLU A 45 10.41 -18.20 -0.25
CA GLU A 45 10.56 -17.22 -1.33
C GLU A 45 9.22 -16.90 -2.00
N MET A 46 8.35 -17.90 -2.21
CA MET A 46 6.99 -17.69 -2.71
C MET A 46 6.18 -16.84 -1.73
N ALA A 47 6.22 -17.16 -0.43
CA ALA A 47 5.57 -16.38 0.62
C ALA A 47 6.12 -14.95 0.69
N SER A 48 7.45 -14.79 0.56
CA SER A 48 8.11 -13.48 0.56
C SER A 48 7.74 -12.67 -0.69
N ALA A 49 7.62 -13.29 -1.86
CA ALA A 49 7.21 -12.63 -3.09
C ALA A 49 5.76 -12.15 -3.02
N LEU A 50 4.85 -13.02 -2.58
CA LEU A 50 3.45 -12.66 -2.32
C LEU A 50 3.36 -11.54 -1.28
N GLY A 51 4.17 -11.66 -0.24
CA GLY A 51 4.36 -10.62 0.75
C GLY A 51 4.71 -9.30 0.08
N ARG A 52 5.82 -9.22 -0.66
CA ARG A 52 6.26 -7.96 -1.30
C ARG A 52 5.17 -7.36 -2.20
N SER A 53 4.36 -8.20 -2.86
CA SER A 53 3.22 -7.73 -3.65
C SER A 53 2.12 -7.09 -2.80
N GLU A 54 1.84 -7.64 -1.63
CA GLU A 54 0.91 -7.02 -0.67
C GLU A 54 1.47 -5.70 -0.11
N ASP A 55 2.78 -5.61 0.17
CA ASP A 55 3.40 -4.36 0.66
C ASP A 55 3.20 -3.21 -0.34
N LYS A 56 3.30 -3.49 -1.64
CA LYS A 56 3.05 -2.49 -2.69
C LYS A 56 1.66 -1.88 -2.58
N ILE A 57 0.63 -2.70 -2.33
CA ILE A 57 -0.75 -2.22 -2.19
C ILE A 57 -0.89 -1.40 -0.93
N ASN A 58 -0.38 -1.89 0.20
CA ASN A 58 -0.46 -1.19 1.48
C ASN A 58 0.23 0.19 1.41
N VAL A 59 1.39 0.28 0.75
CA VAL A 59 2.09 1.55 0.52
C VAL A 59 1.25 2.46 -0.39
N ALA A 60 0.75 1.95 -1.52
CA ALA A 60 -0.02 2.76 -2.45
C ALA A 60 -1.30 3.33 -1.81
N LEU A 61 -1.99 2.54 -0.99
CA LEU A 61 -3.17 2.95 -0.23
C LEU A 61 -2.83 3.94 0.89
N LEU A 62 -1.71 3.76 1.57
CA LEU A 62 -1.26 4.69 2.61
C LEU A 62 -0.93 6.06 2.01
N GLU A 63 -0.18 6.10 0.90
CA GLU A 63 0.11 7.34 0.18
C GLU A 63 -1.18 8.02 -0.33
N LEU A 64 -2.15 7.22 -0.82
CA LEU A 64 -3.45 7.73 -1.22
C LEU A 64 -4.23 8.32 -0.04
N GLU A 65 -4.21 7.67 1.12
CA GLU A 65 -4.83 8.16 2.36
C GLU A 65 -4.22 9.50 2.79
N LEU A 66 -2.88 9.62 2.76
CA LEU A 66 -2.16 10.85 3.11
C LEU A 66 -2.52 11.99 2.15
N GLN A 67 -2.54 11.73 0.84
CA GLN A 67 -2.94 12.73 -0.16
C GLN A 67 -4.41 13.14 0.00
N GLY A 68 -5.29 12.19 0.35
CA GLY A 68 -6.70 12.47 0.65
C GLY A 68 -6.86 13.39 1.86
N LYS A 69 -6.13 13.10 2.94
CA LYS A 69 -6.11 13.94 4.16
C LYS A 69 -5.63 15.36 3.85
N ALA A 70 -4.54 15.50 3.09
CA ALA A 70 -4.00 16.81 2.69
C ALA A 70 -5.00 17.61 1.83
N LEU A 71 -5.72 16.94 0.91
CA LEU A 71 -6.80 17.56 0.14
C LEU A 71 -7.97 18.03 1.02
N ASP A 72 -8.36 17.22 2.00
CA ASP A 72 -9.44 17.55 2.94
C ASP A 72 -9.06 18.73 3.85
N GLU A 73 -7.78 18.84 4.23
CA GLU A 73 -7.24 19.99 4.96
C GLU A 73 -7.22 21.26 4.11
N LEU A 74 -6.75 21.17 2.87
CA LEU A 74 -6.74 22.29 1.92
C LEU A 74 -8.16 22.81 1.67
N ALA A 75 -9.14 21.93 1.53
CA ALA A 75 -10.55 22.30 1.33
C ALA A 75 -11.16 23.01 2.55
N ARG A 76 -10.64 22.76 3.77
CA ARG A 76 -11.06 23.43 5.01
C ARG A 76 -10.37 24.79 5.21
N GLY A 77 -9.18 24.99 4.63
CA GLY A 77 -8.46 26.25 4.67
C GLY A 77 -9.12 27.34 3.81
N GLN A 78 -9.18 28.58 4.30
CA GLN A 78 -9.61 29.71 3.49
C GLN A 78 -8.47 30.17 2.57
N GLY A 79 -8.75 30.33 1.27
CA GLY A 79 -7.81 30.94 0.31
C GLY A 79 -6.90 29.98 -0.47
N ALA A 80 -7.22 28.68 -0.52
CA ALA A 80 -6.46 27.73 -1.32
C ALA A 80 -6.47 28.09 -2.82
N ASP A 81 -5.30 28.10 -3.45
CA ASP A 81 -5.16 28.34 -4.88
C ASP A 81 -5.89 27.22 -5.66
N ALA A 82 -6.80 27.62 -6.55
CA ALA A 82 -7.55 26.70 -7.40
C ALA A 82 -6.62 25.80 -8.24
N ARG A 83 -5.45 26.32 -8.64
CA ARG A 83 -4.45 25.56 -9.40
C ARG A 83 -3.76 24.51 -8.55
N GLU A 84 -3.40 24.85 -7.32
CA GLU A 84 -2.82 23.93 -6.34
C GLU A 84 -3.79 22.78 -6.02
N ARG A 85 -5.06 23.13 -5.75
CA ARG A 85 -6.11 22.13 -5.50
C ARG A 85 -6.27 21.17 -6.69
N ALA A 86 -6.33 21.70 -7.91
CA ALA A 86 -6.43 20.87 -9.11
C ALA A 86 -5.22 19.93 -9.28
N ALA A 87 -4.01 20.41 -8.99
CA ALA A 87 -2.80 19.59 -9.04
C ALA A 87 -2.82 18.45 -8.01
N MET A 88 -3.26 18.72 -6.78
CA MET A 88 -3.39 17.71 -5.73
C MET A 88 -4.47 16.68 -6.05
N ILE A 89 -5.60 17.09 -6.62
CA ILE A 89 -6.65 16.16 -7.08
C ILE A 89 -6.11 15.24 -8.19
N ALA A 90 -5.35 15.80 -9.14
CA ALA A 90 -4.71 15.01 -10.17
C ALA A 90 -3.69 14.01 -9.60
N ALA A 91 -2.90 14.41 -8.58
CA ALA A 91 -1.97 13.52 -7.89
C ALA A 91 -2.70 12.39 -7.15
N TYR A 92 -3.76 12.71 -6.41
CA TYR A 92 -4.62 11.74 -5.74
C TYR A 92 -5.20 10.72 -6.71
N ASN A 93 -5.76 11.18 -7.82
CA ASN A 93 -6.35 10.29 -8.82
C ASN A 93 -5.28 9.42 -9.51
N ARG A 94 -4.05 9.91 -9.72
CA ARG A 94 -2.94 9.07 -10.20
C ARG A 94 -2.56 8.00 -9.18
N GLN A 95 -2.44 8.37 -7.91
CA GLN A 95 -2.12 7.42 -6.84
C GLN A 95 -3.18 6.35 -6.68
N ARG A 96 -4.45 6.69 -6.93
CA ARG A 96 -5.55 5.73 -6.97
C ARG A 96 -5.35 4.66 -8.04
N GLU A 97 -4.89 5.05 -9.23
CA GLU A 97 -4.58 4.10 -10.31
C GLU A 97 -3.38 3.21 -9.94
N VAL A 98 -2.38 3.75 -9.23
CA VAL A 98 -1.25 2.96 -8.70
C VAL A 98 -1.75 1.90 -7.71
N ALA A 99 -2.65 2.26 -6.80
CA ALA A 99 -3.25 1.30 -5.86
C ALA A 99 -4.07 0.21 -6.58
N ALA A 100 -4.82 0.59 -7.63
CA ALA A 100 -5.58 -0.37 -8.44
C ALA A 100 -4.67 -1.34 -9.20
N GLN A 101 -3.57 -0.84 -9.77
CA GLN A 101 -2.58 -1.65 -10.45
C GLN A 101 -1.91 -2.63 -9.48
N ALA A 102 -1.49 -2.17 -8.30
CA ALA A 102 -0.89 -3.03 -7.29
C ALA A 102 -1.86 -4.14 -6.83
N LEU A 103 -3.15 -3.82 -6.68
CA LEU A 103 -4.19 -4.80 -6.32
C LEU A 103 -4.36 -5.88 -7.40
N TRP A 104 -4.33 -5.47 -8.66
CA TRP A 104 -4.34 -6.40 -9.79
C TRP A 104 -3.09 -7.28 -9.81
N GLU A 105 -1.90 -6.73 -9.56
CA GLU A 105 -0.65 -7.50 -9.47
C GLU A 105 -0.72 -8.60 -8.39
N LEU A 106 -1.23 -8.27 -7.20
CA LEU A 106 -1.42 -9.26 -6.14
C LEU A 106 -2.39 -10.37 -6.56
N ARG A 107 -3.49 -10.01 -7.22
CA ARG A 107 -4.46 -10.98 -7.74
C ARG A 107 -3.79 -11.95 -8.71
N VAL A 108 -3.04 -11.43 -9.68
CA VAL A 108 -2.30 -12.25 -10.66
C VAL A 108 -1.28 -13.15 -9.97
N HIS A 109 -0.53 -12.65 -8.98
CA HIS A 109 0.40 -13.47 -8.21
C HIS A 109 -0.32 -14.60 -7.44
N ARG A 110 -1.47 -14.32 -6.83
CA ARG A 110 -2.29 -15.33 -6.16
C ARG A 110 -2.79 -16.39 -7.16
N GLU A 111 -3.28 -15.99 -8.31
CA GLU A 111 -3.77 -16.91 -9.34
C GLU A 111 -2.64 -17.80 -9.90
N ALA A 112 -1.44 -17.25 -10.11
CA ALA A 112 -0.26 -18.00 -10.53
C ALA A 112 0.17 -19.06 -9.50
N LEU A 113 -0.09 -18.82 -8.21
CA LEU A 113 0.14 -19.76 -7.12
C LEU A 113 -1.04 -20.75 -6.90
N GLY A 114 -2.08 -20.67 -7.72
CA GLY A 114 -3.23 -21.58 -7.68
C GLY A 114 -4.39 -21.14 -6.76
N PHE A 115 -4.34 -19.93 -6.19
CA PHE A 115 -5.47 -19.38 -5.42
C PHE A 115 -6.61 -18.99 -6.37
N ARG A 116 -7.77 -19.65 -6.23
CA ARG A 116 -8.94 -19.44 -7.11
C ARG A 116 -10.00 -18.48 -6.57
N ARG A 117 -9.93 -18.12 -5.29
CA ARG A 117 -10.87 -17.18 -4.63
C ARG A 117 -10.11 -15.91 -4.26
N ASN A 118 -10.50 -14.81 -4.89
CA ASN A 118 -9.88 -13.49 -4.74
C ASN A 118 -10.92 -12.39 -4.48
N ASP A 119 -12.16 -12.76 -4.19
CA ASP A 119 -13.28 -11.82 -4.02
C ASP A 119 -13.16 -11.00 -2.73
N ASP A 120 -12.40 -11.51 -1.77
CA ASP A 120 -12.05 -10.88 -0.51
C ASP A 120 -11.07 -9.71 -0.67
N LEU A 121 -10.28 -9.68 -1.75
CA LEU A 121 -9.27 -8.64 -1.97
C LEU A 121 -9.87 -7.23 -1.98
N ALA A 122 -11.06 -7.05 -2.56
CA ALA A 122 -11.73 -5.76 -2.59
C ALA A 122 -12.14 -5.28 -1.19
N ALA A 123 -12.50 -6.21 -0.30
CA ALA A 123 -12.82 -5.90 1.10
C ALA A 123 -11.57 -5.65 1.94
N MET A 124 -10.47 -6.37 1.68
CA MET A 124 -9.20 -6.23 2.41
C MET A 124 -8.44 -4.94 2.03
N TYR A 125 -8.57 -4.50 0.78
CA TYR A 125 -7.84 -3.38 0.20
C TYR A 125 -8.81 -2.40 -0.51
N PRO A 126 -9.69 -1.71 0.24
CA PRO A 126 -10.68 -0.83 -0.36
C PRO A 126 -10.00 0.40 -0.98
N ILE A 127 -10.18 0.60 -2.29
CA ILE A 127 -9.68 1.76 -3.03
C ILE A 127 -10.77 2.84 -3.06
N PRO A 128 -10.56 4.02 -2.43
CA PRO A 128 -11.53 5.11 -2.44
C PRO A 128 -11.93 5.60 -3.85
N PRO A 129 -13.07 6.27 -4.01
CA PRO A 129 -13.47 6.85 -5.29
C PRO A 129 -12.54 7.98 -5.75
N LYS A 130 -12.61 8.34 -7.04
CA LYS A 130 -11.91 9.52 -7.58
C LYS A 130 -12.43 10.80 -6.92
N ARG A 131 -11.54 11.79 -6.79
CA ARG A 131 -11.89 13.14 -6.31
C ARG A 131 -12.04 14.10 -7.51
N ALA A 132 -12.92 15.08 -7.36
CA ALA A 132 -13.23 16.12 -8.34
C ALA A 132 -12.94 17.52 -7.77
#